data_AF-X1KF12-F1
#
_entry.id   AF-X1KF12-F1
#
_cell.length_a   1.000
_cell.length_b   1.000
_cell.length_c   1.000
_cell.angle_alpha   90.00
_cell.angle_beta   90.00
_cell.angle_gamma   90.00
#
_symmetry.space_group_name_H-M   'P 1'
#
loop_
_entity.id
_entity.type
_entity.pdbx_description
1 polymer ?
#
loop_
_entity_poly.entity_id
_entity_poly.type
_entity_poly.pdbx_seq_one_letter_code
_entity_poly.pdbx_strand_id
1 'polypeptide(L)' 'MPYQYKRELLSDDEVNELTNACETFREKFVIWTLLDTGLR' A
#
# COMPACT_ATOMS: atom_id res chain seq x y z
N MET A 1 -14.46 -14.73 -17.76
CA MET A 1 -13.06 -14.39 -18.06
C MET A 1 -12.26 -14.64 -16.79
N PRO A 2 -11.13 -15.37 -16.82
CA PRO A 2 -10.31 -15.53 -15.62
C PRO A 2 -9.73 -14.17 -15.27
N TYR A 3 -10.18 -13.58 -14.17
CA TYR A 3 -9.65 -12.31 -13.67
C TYR A 3 -8.20 -12.57 -13.24
N GLN A 4 -7.26 -12.30 -14.14
CA GLN A 4 -5.85 -12.43 -13.86
C GLN A 4 -5.49 -11.29 -12.91
N TYR A 5 -5.37 -11.61 -11.62
CA TYR A 5 -4.89 -10.68 -10.60
C TYR A 5 -3.45 -10.30 -10.95
N LYS A 6 -3.28 -9.29 -11.80
CA LYS A 6 -2.01 -8.61 -11.96
C LYS A 6 -1.84 -7.78 -10.70
N ARG A 7 -0.70 -7.97 -10.03
CA ARG A 7 -0.26 -7.03 -8.99
C ARG A 7 0.17 -5.76 -9.71
N GLU A 8 -0.80 -4.91 -10.02
CA GLU A 8 -0.51 -3.54 -10.44
C GLU A 8 0.08 -2.81 -9.24
N LEU A 9 1.08 -1.98 -9.52
CA LEU A 9 1.65 -1.10 -8.51
C LEU A 9 0.54 -0.13 -8.07
N LEU A 10 0.41 0.06 -6.77
CA LEU A 10 -0.51 1.05 -6.21
C LEU A 10 -0.13 2.44 -6.76
N SER A 11 -1.14 3.20 -7.16
CA SER A 11 -0.92 4.60 -7.56
C SER A 11 -0.64 5.46 -6.32
N ASP A 12 0.07 6.58 -6.47
CA ASP A 12 0.35 7.51 -5.36
C ASP A 12 -0.92 7.92 -4.60
N ASP A 13 -2.05 8.13 -5.30
CA ASP A 13 -3.34 8.41 -4.69
C ASP A 13 -3.83 7.27 -3.78
N GLU A 14 -3.69 6.01 -4.22
CA GLU A 14 -4.10 4.84 -3.43
C GLU A 14 -3.20 4.66 -2.21
N VAL A 15 -1.89 4.92 -2.35
CA VAL A 15 -0.94 4.89 -1.23
C VAL A 15 -1.29 5.98 -0.22
N ASN A 16 -1.65 7.18 -0.68
CA ASN A 16 -2.07 8.27 0.18
C ASN A 16 -3.40 7.98 0.90
N GLU A 17 -4.39 7.41 0.22
CA GLU A 17 -5.64 6.94 0.84
C GLU A 17 -5.38 5.89 1.92
N LEU A 18 -4.55 4.88 1.64
CA LEU A 18 -4.14 3.85 2.62
C LEU A 18 -3.43 4.47 3.83
N THR A 19 -2.54 5.41 3.57
CA THR A 19 -1.78 6.11 4.61
C THR A 19 -2.70 7.00 5.45
N ASN A 20 -3.76 7.56 4.87
CA ASN A 20 -4.76 8.35 5.60
C ASN A 20 -5.75 7.48 6.38
N ALA A 21 -6.03 6.27 5.93
CA ALA A 21 -6.86 5.31 6.65
C ALA A 21 -6.20 4.76 7.94
N CYS A 22 -4.87 4.88 8.07
CA CYS A 22 -4.16 4.46 9.27
C CYS A 22 -4.39 5.45 10.43
N GLU A 23 -4.81 4.95 11.58
CA GLU A 23 -5.08 5.76 12.78
C GLU A 23 -3.78 6.16 13.49
N THR A 24 -2.77 5.30 13.46
CA THR A 24 -1.51 5.54 14.18
C THR A 24 -0.34 5.79 13.23
N PHE A 25 0.60 6.62 13.69
CA PHE A 25 1.84 6.88 12.96
C PHE A 25 2.65 5.59 12.73
N ARG A 26 2.59 4.65 13.66
CA ARG A 26 3.28 3.36 13.56
C ARG A 26 2.74 2.51 12.41
N GLU A 27 1.43 2.46 12.22
CA GLU A 27 0.81 1.75 11.09
C GLU A 27 1.21 2.38 9.75
N LYS A 28 1.15 3.72 9.66
CA LYS A 28 1.61 4.46 8.47
C LYS A 28 3.06 4.11 8.13
N PHE A 29 3.93 4.11 9.14
CA PHE A 29 5.35 3.82 8.95
C PHE A 29 5.62 2.39 8.48
N VAL A 30 4.92 1.40 9.06
CA VAL A 30 5.04 -0.01 8.65
C VAL A 30 4.52 -0.21 7.23
N ILE A 31 3.34 0.32 6.89
CA ILE A 31 2.77 0.18 5.55
C ILE A 31 3.64 0.89 4.51
N TRP A 32 4.09 2.11 4.78
CA TRP A 32 4.97 2.84 3.88
C TRP A 32 6.29 2.10 3.64
N THR A 33 6.89 1.53 4.70
CA THR A 33 8.10 0.71 4.58
C THR A 33 7.86 -0.54 3.72
N LEU A 34 6.72 -1.23 3.91
CA LEU A 34 6.36 -2.42 3.13
C LEU A 34 6.12 -2.09 1.66
N LEU A 35 5.51 -0.93 1.37
CA LEU A 35 5.26 -0.46 0.00
C LEU A 35 6.55 0.00 -0.69
N ASP A 36 7.41 0.74 0.01
CA ASP A 36 8.66 1.28 -0.52
C ASP A 36 9.70 0.18 -0.80
N THR A 37 9.86 -0.76 0.14
CA THR A 37 10.89 -1.80 0.05
C THR A 37 10.41 -3.12 -0.57
N GLY A 38 9.09 -3.32 -0.67
CA GLY A 38 8.50 -4.59 -1.14
C GLY A 38 8.83 -5.78 -0.24
N LEU A 39 9.28 -5.55 1.00
CA LEU A 39 9.57 -6.60 1.97
C LEU A 39 8.30 -7.42 2.24
N ARG A 40 8.40 -8.73 2.04
CA ARG A 40 7.32 -9.70 2.28
C ARG A 40 7.55 -10.46 3.57
#